data_AF-A0A3D2C3I1-F1
#
_entry.id   AF-A0A3D2C3I1-F1
#
_cell.length_a   1.000
_cell.length_b   1.000
_cell.length_c   1.000
_cell.angle_alpha   90.00
_cell.angle_beta   90.00
_cell.angle_gamma   90.00
#
_symmetry.space_group_name_H-M   'P 1'
#
loop_
_entity.id
_entity.type
_entity.pdbx_description
1 polymer ?
#
loop_
_entity_poly.entity_id
_entity_poly.type
_entity_poly.pdbx_seq_one_letter_code
_entity_poly.pdbx_strand_id
1 'polypeptide(L)'
;MLSRLNHPIRWLGVAGLFVVILAADGVARRRPAALWLLPAGVVAHLWWTGRAPLQHHVEQIPQHWSRLDSIAAAGGVIVVPIGRSAEAIRAVHLHERPLLGGMVEGLVWARPPEWTRRIESNSALAQLALVSTARVDRIVWVEDDVQAVRDLGFRTVVADLDLVGRVKGGQPDHVRTVLTEALGRPLYSDAHALVWHFPTSGTTTQAPRLPPVWTAP
;
A
#
# COMPACT_ATOMS: atom_id res chain seq x y z
N MET A 1 17.67 5.64 -14.36
CA MET A 1 17.79 4.20 -14.69
C MET A 1 18.66 3.40 -13.71
N LEU A 2 19.74 3.97 -13.16
CA LEU A 2 20.64 3.30 -12.20
C LEU A 2 20.00 2.89 -10.85
N SER A 3 18.91 3.53 -10.39
CA SER A 3 18.28 3.17 -9.11
C SER A 3 17.56 1.81 -9.12
N ARG A 4 17.25 1.25 -10.30
CA ARG A 4 16.63 -0.08 -10.42
C ARG A 4 17.60 -1.24 -10.18
N LEU A 5 18.91 -0.95 -10.12
CA LEU A 5 19.98 -1.93 -9.87
C LEU A 5 20.31 -2.13 -8.39
N ASN A 6 19.86 -1.28 -7.46
CA ASN A 6 20.29 -1.36 -6.06
C ASN A 6 19.43 -2.27 -5.16
N HIS A 7 18.54 -3.09 -5.72
CA HIS A 7 17.73 -3.99 -4.90
C HIS A 7 18.52 -5.28 -4.59
N PRO A 8 18.85 -5.60 -3.32
CA PRO A 8 19.72 -6.73 -2.98
C PRO A 8 19.15 -8.08 -3.45
N ILE A 9 17.82 -8.24 -3.43
CA ILE A 9 17.13 -9.43 -3.96
C ILE A 9 17.39 -9.64 -5.47
N ARG A 10 17.59 -8.57 -6.25
CA ARG A 10 17.88 -8.70 -7.69
C ARG A 10 19.31 -9.13 -7.94
N TRP A 11 20.27 -8.64 -7.15
CA TRP A 11 21.64 -9.12 -7.17
C TRP A 11 21.74 -10.59 -6.75
N LEU A 12 20.89 -11.03 -5.81
CA LEU A 12 20.80 -12.43 -5.43
C LEU A 12 20.28 -13.30 -6.60
N GLY A 13 19.33 -12.80 -7.38
CA GLY A 13 18.88 -13.44 -8.62
C GLY A 13 19.96 -13.49 -9.71
N VAL A 14 20.71 -12.40 -9.90
CA VAL A 14 21.81 -12.33 -10.89
C VAL A 14 22.98 -13.22 -10.48
N ALA A 15 23.44 -13.14 -9.23
CA ALA A 15 24.48 -14.01 -8.70
C ALA A 15 24.04 -15.48 -8.70
N GLY A 16 22.79 -15.76 -8.33
CA GLY A 16 22.18 -17.08 -8.41
C GLY A 16 22.19 -17.65 -9.83
N LEU A 17 21.89 -16.82 -10.84
CA LEU A 17 21.96 -17.23 -12.25
C LEU A 17 23.38 -17.64 -12.67
N PHE A 18 24.41 -16.89 -12.26
CA PHE A 18 25.80 -17.26 -12.54
C PHE A 18 26.21 -18.58 -11.86
N VAL A 19 25.77 -18.80 -10.61
CA VAL A 19 26.01 -20.08 -9.91
C VAL A 19 25.32 -21.24 -10.62
N VAL A 20 24.09 -21.05 -11.10
CA VAL A 20 23.36 -22.06 -11.89
C VAL A 20 24.06 -22.36 -13.21
N ILE A 21 24.56 -21.34 -13.92
CA ILE A 21 25.32 -21.51 -15.17
C ILE A 21 26.62 -22.28 -14.92
N LEU A 22 27.36 -21.94 -13.86
CA LEU A 22 28.60 -22.64 -13.49
C LEU A 22 28.34 -24.09 -13.06
N ALA A 23 27.27 -24.34 -12.31
CA ALA A 23 26.85 -25.68 -11.94
C ALA A 23 26.46 -26.50 -13.18
N ALA A 24 25.75 -25.89 -14.13
CA ALA A 24 25.40 -26.52 -15.41
C ALA A 24 26.65 -26.81 -16.25
N ASP A 25 27.62 -25.90 -16.34
CA ASP A 25 28.90 -26.14 -17.04
C ASP A 25 29.70 -27.29 -16.40
N GLY A 26 29.74 -27.34 -15.07
CA GLY A 26 30.38 -28.43 -14.33
C GLY A 26 29.72 -29.80 -14.58
N VAL A 27 28.39 -29.83 -14.68
CA VAL A 27 27.63 -31.05 -15.05
C VAL A 27 27.83 -31.40 -16.53
N ALA A 28 27.85 -30.42 -17.42
CA ALA A 28 28.06 -30.60 -18.86
C ALA A 28 29.37 -31.34 -19.16
N ARG A 29 30.45 -30.96 -18.47
CA ARG A 29 31.79 -31.53 -18.65
C ARG A 29 31.89 -33.00 -18.23
N ARG A 30 31.05 -33.46 -17.29
CA ARG A 30 31.05 -34.85 -16.82
C ARG A 30 29.97 -35.72 -17.45
N ARG A 31 28.79 -35.16 -17.71
CA ARG A 31 27.60 -35.86 -18.23
C ARG A 31 26.76 -34.92 -19.09
N PRO A 32 27.10 -34.72 -20.37
CA PRO A 32 26.42 -33.76 -21.25
C PRO A 32 24.94 -34.10 -21.46
N ALA A 33 24.57 -35.38 -21.44
CA ALA A 33 23.18 -35.81 -21.54
C ALA A 33 22.30 -35.35 -20.35
N ALA A 34 22.89 -35.17 -19.16
CA ALA A 34 22.16 -34.72 -17.97
C ALA A 34 21.77 -33.24 -18.03
N LEU A 35 22.40 -32.46 -18.92
CA LEU A 35 22.07 -31.05 -19.12
C LEU A 35 20.64 -30.87 -19.63
N TRP A 36 20.16 -31.82 -20.44
CA TRP A 36 18.79 -31.82 -20.96
C TRP A 36 17.73 -32.11 -19.89
N LEU A 37 18.13 -32.75 -18.80
CA LEU A 37 17.23 -33.07 -17.68
C LEU A 37 17.11 -31.91 -16.67
N LEU A 38 18.05 -30.97 -16.66
CA LEU A 38 18.04 -29.82 -15.73
C LEU A 38 16.77 -28.95 -15.87
N PRO A 39 16.36 -28.50 -17.08
CA PRO A 39 15.15 -27.70 -17.23
C PRO A 39 13.89 -28.46 -16.79
N ALA A 40 13.80 -29.75 -17.14
CA ALA A 40 12.68 -30.61 -16.75
C ALA A 40 12.62 -30.81 -15.22
N GLY A 41 13.77 -31.01 -14.58
CA GLY A 41 13.89 -31.11 -13.13
C GLY A 41 13.52 -29.82 -12.41
N VAL A 42 13.89 -28.66 -12.96
CA VAL A 42 13.48 -27.36 -12.42
C VAL A 42 11.97 -27.18 -12.51
N VAL A 43 11.35 -27.47 -13.65
CA VAL A 43 9.90 -27.38 -13.81
C VAL A 43 9.18 -28.37 -12.89
N ALA A 44 9.63 -29.62 -12.79
CA ALA A 44 9.07 -30.62 -11.90
C ALA A 44 9.21 -30.22 -10.42
N HIS A 45 10.34 -29.64 -10.03
CA HIS A 45 10.56 -29.15 -8.67
C HIS A 45 9.68 -27.93 -8.37
N LEU A 46 9.54 -27.00 -9.30
CA LEU A 46 8.62 -25.87 -9.17
C LEU A 46 7.18 -26.35 -9.02
N TRP A 47 6.77 -27.36 -9.80
CA TRP A 47 5.45 -27.96 -9.68
C TRP A 47 5.24 -28.64 -8.33
N TRP A 48 6.19 -29.48 -7.91
CA TRP A 48 6.15 -30.18 -6.61
C TRP A 48 6.11 -29.22 -5.42
N THR A 49 6.81 -28.08 -5.51
CA THR A 49 6.83 -27.05 -4.46
C THR A 49 5.65 -26.08 -4.53
N GLY A 50 4.67 -26.32 -5.43
CA GLY A 50 3.51 -25.44 -5.61
C GLY A 50 3.85 -24.08 -6.22
N ARG A 51 5.03 -23.94 -6.85
CA ARG A 51 5.56 -22.74 -7.49
C ARG A 51 5.59 -22.85 -9.02
N ALA A 52 4.77 -23.74 -9.59
CA ALA A 52 4.66 -23.88 -11.04
C ALA A 52 4.44 -22.50 -11.69
N PRO A 53 5.12 -22.21 -12.82
CA PRO A 53 5.04 -20.89 -13.44
C PRO A 53 3.60 -20.60 -13.86
N LEU A 54 3.01 -19.64 -13.13
CA LEU A 54 1.76 -18.95 -13.38
C LEU A 54 0.51 -19.84 -13.36
N GLN A 55 0.04 -20.18 -12.14
CA GLN A 55 -1.42 -20.11 -11.95
C GLN A 55 -1.84 -18.72 -12.42
N HIS A 56 -2.77 -18.63 -13.38
CA HIS A 56 -3.37 -17.36 -13.77
C HIS A 56 -3.81 -16.65 -12.50
N HIS A 57 -3.03 -15.69 -12.04
CA HIS A 57 -3.46 -14.79 -10.99
C HIS A 57 -4.51 -13.92 -11.68
N VAL A 58 -5.76 -14.39 -11.65
CA VAL A 58 -6.90 -13.58 -12.03
C VAL A 58 -6.97 -12.53 -10.94
N GLU A 59 -6.38 -11.39 -11.25
CA GLU A 59 -6.26 -10.27 -10.34
C GLU A 59 -7.65 -9.69 -10.12
N GLN A 60 -8.31 -10.14 -9.05
CA GLN A 60 -9.61 -9.63 -8.66
C GLN A 60 -9.39 -8.32 -7.92
N ILE A 61 -9.74 -7.20 -8.57
CA ILE A 61 -9.76 -5.90 -7.89
C ILE A 61 -10.89 -5.94 -6.86
N PRO A 62 -10.64 -5.60 -5.58
CA PRO A 62 -11.68 -5.62 -4.56
C PRO A 62 -12.90 -4.79 -4.96
N GLN A 63 -14.10 -5.31 -4.71
CA GLN A 63 -15.36 -4.69 -5.18
C GLN A 63 -15.55 -3.25 -4.68
N HIS A 64 -15.06 -2.93 -3.48
CA HIS A 64 -15.17 -1.58 -2.92
C HIS A 64 -14.48 -0.52 -3.79
N TRP A 65 -13.42 -0.86 -4.53
CA TRP A 65 -12.78 0.05 -5.48
C TRP A 65 -13.63 0.32 -6.70
N SER A 66 -14.38 -0.67 -7.20
CA SER A 66 -15.34 -0.46 -8.29
C SER A 66 -16.54 0.40 -7.88
N ARG A 67 -16.84 0.45 -6.57
CA ARG A 67 -17.92 1.29 -6.03
C ARG A 67 -17.52 2.75 -5.89
N LEU A 68 -16.22 3.09 -5.95
CA LEU A 68 -15.79 4.48 -5.81
C LEU A 68 -16.35 5.39 -6.90
N ASP A 69 -16.55 4.88 -8.11
CA ASP A 69 -17.14 5.63 -9.23
C ASP A 69 -18.59 6.01 -8.98
N SER A 70 -19.32 5.18 -8.22
CA SER A 70 -20.70 5.46 -7.85
C SER A 70 -20.82 6.49 -6.72
N ILE A 71 -19.72 6.80 -6.03
CA ILE A 71 -19.67 7.79 -4.97
C ILE A 71 -19.26 9.13 -5.60
N ALA A 72 -20.24 10.04 -5.77
CA ALA A 72 -20.15 11.30 -6.50
C ALA A 72 -19.22 12.39 -5.89
N ALA A 73 -18.06 11.99 -5.36
CA ALA A 73 -17.01 12.90 -4.91
C ALA A 73 -15.96 13.07 -6.01
N ALA A 74 -15.99 14.20 -6.73
CA ALA A 74 -14.91 14.57 -7.62
C ALA A 74 -13.67 14.96 -6.80
N GLY A 75 -12.51 14.35 -7.04
CA GLY A 75 -11.24 14.71 -6.39
C GLY A 75 -10.38 13.51 -5.98
N GLY A 76 -9.22 13.78 -5.38
CA GLY A 76 -8.32 12.74 -4.89
C GLY A 76 -8.90 11.91 -3.75
N VAL A 77 -8.34 10.72 -3.57
CA VAL A 77 -8.75 9.73 -2.56
C VAL A 77 -7.58 9.49 -1.61
N ILE A 78 -7.87 9.52 -0.31
CA ILE A 78 -6.94 9.16 0.77
C ILE A 78 -7.24 7.72 1.18
N VAL A 79 -6.26 6.85 1.08
CA VAL A 79 -6.35 5.42 1.41
C VAL A 79 -5.69 5.18 2.74
N VAL A 80 -6.43 4.65 3.70
CA VAL A 80 -5.97 4.17 5.00
C VAL A 80 -5.83 2.65 4.90
N PRO A 81 -4.64 2.06 5.13
CA PRO A 81 -3.43 2.67 5.68
C PRO A 81 -2.65 3.54 4.68
N ILE A 82 -2.26 4.76 5.10
CA ILE A 82 -1.41 5.64 4.28
C ILE A 82 0.00 5.02 4.17
N GLY A 83 0.57 5.04 2.97
CA GLY A 83 1.88 4.48 2.62
C GLY A 83 2.07 2.99 2.83
N ARG A 84 0.98 2.25 3.05
CA ARG A 84 0.99 0.78 3.09
C ARG A 84 -0.04 0.16 2.15
N SER A 85 -0.66 0.96 1.28
CA SER A 85 -1.67 0.50 0.32
C SER A 85 -1.12 0.43 -1.10
N ALA A 86 -0.01 -0.29 -1.27
CA ALA A 86 0.59 -0.46 -2.60
C ALA A 86 -0.37 -1.08 -3.62
N GLU A 87 -1.25 -1.96 -3.16
CA GLU A 87 -2.28 -2.62 -3.96
C GLU A 87 -3.34 -1.63 -4.48
N ALA A 88 -3.62 -0.56 -3.74
CA ALA A 88 -4.60 0.46 -4.14
C ALA A 88 -4.23 1.18 -5.45
N ILE A 89 -2.95 1.21 -5.84
CA ILE A 89 -2.56 1.82 -7.13
C ILE A 89 -3.21 1.13 -8.34
N ARG A 90 -3.53 -0.16 -8.21
CA ARG A 90 -4.20 -0.93 -9.28
C ARG A 90 -5.62 -0.40 -9.52
N ALA A 91 -6.25 0.13 -8.47
CA ALA A 91 -7.58 0.74 -8.56
C ALA A 91 -7.58 2.12 -9.24
N VAL A 92 -6.43 2.80 -9.36
CA VAL A 92 -6.33 4.10 -10.07
C VAL A 92 -6.90 4.01 -11.47
N HIS A 93 -6.68 2.90 -12.16
CA HIS A 93 -7.18 2.69 -13.53
C HIS A 93 -8.69 2.52 -13.61
N LEU A 94 -9.37 2.21 -12.50
CA LEU A 94 -10.82 2.09 -12.48
C LEU A 94 -11.50 3.45 -12.35
N HIS A 95 -11.04 4.24 -11.38
CA HIS A 95 -11.70 5.48 -11.01
C HIS A 95 -10.99 6.75 -11.51
N GLU A 96 -9.78 6.63 -12.07
CA GLU A 96 -8.97 7.72 -12.65
C GLU A 96 -8.72 8.92 -11.71
N ARG A 97 -8.74 8.66 -10.40
CA ARG A 97 -8.57 9.70 -9.36
C ARG A 97 -7.20 9.61 -8.72
N PRO A 98 -6.57 10.76 -8.37
CA PRO A 98 -5.32 10.76 -7.61
C PRO A 98 -5.48 10.01 -6.28
N LEU A 99 -4.48 9.19 -5.92
CA LEU A 99 -4.45 8.47 -4.65
C LEU A 99 -3.33 9.01 -3.74
N LEU A 100 -3.66 9.16 -2.46
CA LEU A 100 -2.72 9.23 -1.36
C LEU A 100 -2.88 7.94 -0.54
N GLY A 101 -1.81 7.22 -0.25
CA GLY A 101 -1.80 5.91 0.40
C GLY A 101 -1.09 4.82 -0.41
N GLY A 102 -0.71 5.11 -1.67
CA GLY A 102 -0.29 4.15 -2.69
C GLY A 102 1.17 3.67 -2.66
N MET A 103 1.55 2.92 -3.70
CA MET A 103 2.78 2.11 -3.79
C MET A 103 4.10 2.86 -3.59
N VAL A 104 4.21 4.12 -4.01
CA VAL A 104 5.48 4.86 -3.93
C VAL A 104 5.80 5.31 -2.51
N GLU A 105 4.77 5.47 -1.68
CA GLU A 105 4.91 6.02 -0.35
C GLU A 105 5.59 5.04 0.61
N GLY A 106 5.36 3.74 0.47
CA GLY A 106 6.04 2.71 1.28
C GLY A 106 7.51 2.50 0.92
N LEU A 107 7.96 3.03 -0.22
CA LEU A 107 9.33 2.89 -0.71
C LEU A 107 10.15 4.09 -0.26
N VAL A 108 10.87 3.95 0.86
CA VAL A 108 11.69 5.03 1.48
C VAL A 108 12.64 5.70 0.46
N TRP A 109 13.17 4.94 -0.49
CA TRP A 109 14.09 5.42 -1.53
C TRP A 109 13.40 6.11 -2.73
N ALA A 110 12.10 5.89 -2.93
CA ALA A 110 11.32 6.51 -4.00
C ALA A 110 10.53 7.74 -3.54
N ARG A 111 10.49 7.96 -2.21
CA ARG A 111 9.76 9.04 -1.57
C ARG A 111 10.58 10.34 -1.58
N PRO A 112 10.06 11.45 -2.14
CA PRO A 112 10.70 12.76 -1.98
C PRO A 112 10.79 13.16 -0.50
N PRO A 113 11.88 13.77 0.00
CA PRO A 113 11.99 14.21 1.40
C PRO A 113 10.86 15.18 1.84
N GLU A 114 10.34 15.95 0.90
CA GLU A 114 9.22 16.87 1.11
C GLU A 114 7.91 16.15 1.43
N TRP A 115 7.75 14.90 0.99
CA TRP A 115 6.56 14.10 1.23
C TRP A 115 6.39 13.77 2.71
N THR A 116 7.45 13.28 3.36
CA THR A 116 7.45 12.98 4.79
C THR A 116 7.11 14.23 5.59
N ARG A 117 7.77 15.36 5.29
CA ARG A 117 7.48 16.64 5.92
C ARG A 117 6.04 17.07 5.74
N ARG A 118 5.45 16.88 4.55
CA ARG A 118 4.06 17.27 4.27
C ARG A 118 3.03 16.43 5.04
N ILE A 119 3.26 15.13 5.20
CA ILE A 119 2.39 14.29 6.04
C ILE A 119 2.54 14.66 7.51
N GLU A 120 3.78 14.88 7.99
CA GLU A 120 4.05 15.22 9.38
C GLU A 120 3.60 16.63 9.77
N SER A 121 3.63 17.57 8.82
CA SER A 121 3.19 18.95 9.05
C SER A 121 1.67 19.12 9.03
N ASN A 122 0.92 18.11 8.58
CA ASN A 122 -0.53 18.15 8.49
C ASN A 122 -1.15 17.12 9.45
N SER A 123 -1.76 17.60 10.53
CA SER A 123 -2.25 16.71 11.59
C SER A 123 -3.37 15.78 11.13
N ALA A 124 -4.17 16.17 10.13
CA ALA A 124 -5.21 15.32 9.56
C ALA A 124 -4.61 14.09 8.86
N LEU A 125 -3.62 14.30 7.97
CA LEU A 125 -2.92 13.20 7.31
C LEU A 125 -2.12 12.34 8.28
N ALA A 126 -1.47 12.96 9.26
CA ALA A 126 -0.70 12.24 10.26
C ALA A 126 -1.57 11.32 11.13
N GLN A 127 -2.73 11.81 11.59
CA GLN A 127 -3.67 10.99 12.38
C GLN A 127 -4.25 9.84 11.55
N LEU A 128 -4.66 10.10 10.30
CA LEU A 128 -5.16 9.05 9.40
C LEU A 128 -4.13 7.93 9.18
N ALA A 129 -2.85 8.29 9.06
CA ALA A 129 -1.79 7.30 8.91
C ALA A 129 -1.58 6.49 10.20
N LEU A 130 -1.61 7.15 11.37
CA LEU A 130 -1.41 6.50 12.68
C LEU A 130 -2.58 5.61 13.11
N VAL A 131 -3.82 5.92 12.70
CA VAL A 131 -5.02 5.12 12.98
C VAL A 131 -4.85 3.68 12.52
N SER A 132 -4.23 3.45 11.36
CA SER A 132 -3.99 2.11 10.83
C SER A 132 -3.07 1.22 11.69
N THR A 133 -2.38 1.82 12.66
CA THR A 133 -1.47 1.13 13.60
C THR A 133 -2.00 1.12 15.03
N ALA A 134 -3.27 1.48 15.24
CA ALA A 134 -3.90 1.61 16.56
C ALA A 134 -3.10 2.52 17.53
N ARG A 135 -2.39 3.51 16.99
CA ARG A 135 -1.63 4.52 17.77
C ARG A 135 -2.45 5.77 18.09
N VAL A 136 -3.67 5.84 17.57
CA VAL A 136 -4.60 6.94 17.73
C VAL A 136 -5.97 6.34 18.01
N ASP A 137 -6.56 6.74 19.14
CA ASP A 137 -7.88 6.29 19.57
C ASP A 137 -8.99 7.27 19.16
N ARG A 138 -8.61 8.49 18.74
CA ARG A 138 -9.53 9.53 18.29
C ARG A 138 -8.84 10.47 17.33
N ILE A 139 -9.51 10.82 16.23
CA ILE A 139 -9.04 11.86 15.31
C ILE A 139 -9.62 13.22 15.73
N VAL A 140 -8.75 14.22 15.81
CA VAL A 140 -9.10 15.63 15.98
C VAL A 140 -8.80 16.36 14.67
N TRP A 141 -9.84 16.88 14.02
CA TRP A 141 -9.70 17.63 12.79
C TRP A 141 -9.33 19.08 13.08
N VAL A 142 -8.22 19.54 12.54
CA VAL A 142 -7.82 20.96 12.58
C VAL A 142 -8.28 21.60 11.29
N GLU A 143 -9.02 22.70 11.37
CA GLU A 143 -9.61 23.37 10.19
C GLU A 143 -8.56 23.67 9.10
N ASP A 144 -7.45 24.31 9.45
CA ASP A 144 -6.39 24.68 8.50
C ASP A 144 -5.79 23.46 7.80
N ASP A 145 -5.62 22.35 8.53
CA ASP A 145 -5.07 21.11 7.98
C ASP A 145 -6.07 20.40 7.06
N VAL A 146 -7.35 20.38 7.44
CA VAL A 146 -8.44 19.86 6.60
C VAL A 146 -8.53 20.67 5.32
N GLN A 147 -8.50 22.00 5.44
CA GLN A 147 -8.57 22.89 4.28
C GLN A 147 -7.35 22.72 3.36
N ALA A 148 -6.14 22.60 3.91
CA ALA A 148 -4.94 22.34 3.12
C ALA A 148 -5.02 21.02 2.33
N VAL A 149 -5.55 19.95 2.92
CA VAL A 149 -5.79 18.67 2.21
C VAL A 149 -6.85 18.84 1.11
N ARG A 150 -7.86 19.68 1.35
CA ARG A 150 -8.87 20.00 0.33
C ARG A 150 -8.32 20.87 -0.79
N ASP A 151 -7.41 21.79 -0.51
CA ASP A 151 -6.78 22.62 -1.54
C ASP A 151 -5.90 21.77 -2.46
N LEU A 152 -5.34 20.66 -1.96
CA LEU A 152 -4.68 19.63 -2.76
C LEU A 152 -5.64 18.77 -3.60
N GLY A 153 -6.96 18.97 -3.48
CA GLY A 153 -7.98 18.29 -4.26
C GLY A 153 -8.49 16.97 -3.68
N PHE A 154 -8.04 16.55 -2.49
CA PHE A 154 -8.54 15.32 -1.86
C PHE A 154 -9.95 15.52 -1.29
N ARG A 155 -10.86 14.59 -1.57
CA ARG A 155 -12.29 14.69 -1.20
C ARG A 155 -12.88 13.40 -0.65
N THR A 156 -12.15 12.29 -0.68
CA THR A 156 -12.65 10.98 -0.26
C THR A 156 -11.63 10.31 0.64
N VAL A 157 -12.11 9.62 1.67
CA VAL A 157 -11.31 8.72 2.51
C VAL A 157 -11.82 7.30 2.27
N VAL A 158 -10.90 6.38 2.00
CA VAL A 158 -11.15 4.95 1.89
C VAL A 158 -10.32 4.26 2.95
N ALA A 159 -10.94 3.47 3.82
CA ALA A 159 -10.23 2.55 4.68
C ALA A 159 -10.32 1.15 4.08
N ASP A 160 -9.18 0.60 3.66
CA ASP A 160 -9.07 -0.78 3.20
C ASP A 160 -8.68 -1.65 4.40
N LEU A 161 -9.68 -2.31 4.98
CA LEU A 161 -9.56 -3.08 6.21
C LEU A 161 -8.74 -4.36 6.02
N ASP A 162 -8.77 -4.95 4.83
CA ASP A 162 -7.93 -6.10 4.50
C ASP A 162 -6.46 -5.68 4.56
N LEU A 163 -6.12 -4.51 4.01
CA LEU A 163 -4.78 -3.96 4.10
C LEU A 163 -4.40 -3.57 5.53
N VAL A 164 -5.31 -2.96 6.30
CA VAL A 164 -5.08 -2.69 7.73
C VAL A 164 -4.73 -3.98 8.47
N GLY A 165 -5.45 -5.08 8.24
CA GLY A 165 -5.18 -6.36 8.90
C GLY A 165 -3.80 -6.94 8.60
N ARG A 166 -3.18 -6.55 7.49
CA ARG A 166 -1.81 -6.95 7.11
C ARG A 166 -0.73 -6.04 7.70
N VAL A 167 -1.09 -4.88 8.24
CA VAL A 167 -0.16 -3.96 8.92
C VAL A 167 0.19 -4.52 10.30
N LYS A 168 1.49 -4.54 10.66
CA LYS A 168 1.92 -4.92 12.01
C LYS A 168 1.25 -4.01 13.06
N GLY A 169 0.44 -4.60 13.94
CA GLY A 169 -0.33 -3.87 14.95
C GLY A 169 -1.63 -3.26 14.43
N GLY A 170 -2.00 -3.52 13.17
CA GLY A 170 -3.26 -3.08 12.60
C GLY A 170 -4.45 -3.80 13.23
N GLN A 171 -5.49 -3.05 13.54
CA GLN A 171 -6.73 -3.53 14.14
C GLN A 171 -7.91 -3.01 13.30
N PRO A 172 -8.43 -3.79 12.35
CA PRO A 172 -9.51 -3.35 11.45
C PRO A 172 -10.74 -2.79 12.17
N ASP A 173 -11.15 -3.43 13.27
CA ASP A 173 -12.30 -2.98 14.07
C ASP A 173 -12.04 -1.65 14.79
N HIS A 174 -10.81 -1.44 15.26
CA HIS A 174 -10.37 -0.16 15.83
C HIS A 174 -10.41 0.93 14.77
N VAL A 175 -9.84 0.69 13.59
CA VAL A 175 -9.84 1.63 12.46
C VAL A 175 -11.28 2.00 12.06
N ARG A 176 -12.15 0.99 11.94
CA ARG A 176 -13.58 1.21 11.68
C ARG A 176 -14.20 2.13 12.71
N THR A 177 -13.98 1.85 14.00
CA THR A 177 -14.55 2.61 15.12
C THR A 177 -14.07 4.06 15.09
N VAL A 178 -12.75 4.27 15.07
CA VAL A 178 -12.15 5.61 15.12
C VAL A 178 -12.51 6.45 13.90
N LEU A 179 -12.49 5.87 12.69
CA LEU A 179 -12.88 6.60 11.48
C LEU A 179 -14.37 6.91 11.44
N THR A 180 -15.23 5.98 11.88
CA THR A 180 -16.68 6.22 11.93
C THR A 180 -17.05 7.29 12.96
N GLU A 181 -16.36 7.32 14.11
CA GLU A 181 -16.54 8.39 15.10
C GLU A 181 -16.10 9.75 14.53
N ALA A 182 -14.98 9.79 13.81
CA ALA A 182 -14.39 11.03 13.30
C ALA A 182 -15.06 11.58 12.03
N LEU A 183 -15.51 10.70 11.12
CA LEU A 183 -16.06 11.04 9.80
C LEU A 183 -17.58 10.87 9.73
N GLY A 184 -18.20 10.32 10.78
CA GLY A 184 -19.61 9.96 10.80
C GLY A 184 -19.90 8.68 10.02
N ARG A 185 -21.15 8.55 9.56
CA ARG A 185 -21.63 7.36 8.85
C ARG A 185 -20.92 7.23 7.49
N PRO A 186 -20.34 6.06 7.17
CA PRO A 186 -19.73 5.83 5.86
C PRO A 186 -20.77 5.82 4.74
N LEU A 187 -20.37 6.31 3.56
CA LEU A 187 -21.13 6.24 2.32
C LEU A 187 -21.22 4.79 1.81
N TYR A 188 -20.17 4.01 2.08
CA TYR A 188 -20.09 2.60 1.78
C TYR A 188 -19.39 1.87 2.92
N SER A 189 -19.91 0.72 3.32
CA SER A 189 -19.30 -0.14 4.32
C SER A 189 -19.62 -1.59 4.01
N ASP A 190 -18.59 -2.42 3.93
CA ASP A 190 -18.69 -3.87 3.95
C ASP A 190 -17.67 -4.44 4.95
N ALA A 191 -17.36 -5.75 4.85
CA ALA A 191 -16.36 -6.38 5.71
C ALA A 191 -14.92 -5.94 5.41
N HIS A 192 -14.65 -5.47 4.18
CA HIS A 192 -13.31 -5.27 3.65
C HIS A 192 -12.92 -3.80 3.55
N ALA A 193 -13.89 -2.88 3.46
CA ALA A 193 -13.63 -1.47 3.29
C ALA A 193 -14.75 -0.56 3.81
N LEU A 194 -14.35 0.68 4.04
CA LEU A 194 -15.24 1.79 4.33
C LEU A 194 -14.88 3.00 3.47
N VAL A 195 -15.88 3.79 3.08
CA VAL A 195 -15.69 5.00 2.28
C VAL A 195 -16.46 6.18 2.86
N TRP A 196 -15.82 7.34 2.96
CA TRP A 196 -16.39 8.59 3.42
C TRP A 196 -16.06 9.75 2.49
N HIS A 197 -16.84 10.83 2.59
CA HIS A 197 -16.35 12.14 2.19
C HIS A 197 -15.26 12.59 3.17
N PHE A 198 -14.22 13.25 2.65
CA PHE A 198 -13.29 13.97 3.51
C PHE A 198 -14.03 15.14 4.18
N PRO A 199 -13.78 15.44 5.47
CA PRO A 199 -14.48 16.49 6.19
C PRO A 199 -14.43 17.84 5.46
N THR A 200 -15.53 18.58 5.49
CA THR A 200 -15.59 19.95 4.92
C THR A 200 -15.19 21.04 5.90
N SER A 201 -15.14 20.70 7.19
CA SER A 201 -14.77 21.57 8.30
C SER A 201 -14.15 20.72 9.40
N GLY A 202 -13.23 21.30 10.16
CA GLY A 202 -12.67 20.79 11.39
C GLY A 202 -13.04 21.64 12.60
N THR A 203 -12.28 21.48 13.67
CA THR A 203 -12.33 22.34 14.86
C THR A 203 -11.20 23.36 14.80
N THR A 204 -11.47 24.60 15.22
CA THR A 204 -10.45 25.64 15.39
C THR A 204 -9.62 25.32 16.64
N THR A 205 -8.64 24.45 16.49
CA THR A 205 -7.72 24.04 17.57
C THR A 205 -6.30 23.97 17.03
N GLN A 206 -5.31 24.24 17.88
CA GLN A 206 -3.91 24.05 17.48
C GLN A 206 -3.63 22.57 17.18
N ALA A 207 -2.90 22.31 16.10
CA ALA A 207 -2.55 20.95 15.71
C ALA A 207 -1.82 20.21 16.84
N PRO A 208 -2.27 18.99 17.22
CA PRO A 208 -1.57 18.20 18.20
C PRO A 208 -0.16 17.87 17.67
N ARG A 209 0.85 17.95 18.54
CA ARG A 209 2.17 17.41 18.22
C ARG A 209 2.06 15.89 18.16
N LEU A 210 2.02 15.35 16.95
CA LEU A 210 1.97 13.92 16.71
C LEU A 210 3.39 13.34 16.59
N PRO A 211 3.60 12.10 17.01
CA PRO A 211 4.85 11.41 16.72
C PRO A 211 5.03 11.30 15.19
N PRO A 212 6.28 11.19 14.71
CA PRO A 212 6.51 11.04 13.28
C PRO A 212 5.81 9.77 12.78
N VAL A 213 4.92 9.95 11.81
CA VAL A 213 4.06 8.89 11.25
C VAL A 213 4.88 7.70 10.74
N TRP A 214 6.10 7.98 10.31
CA TRP A 214 6.99 7.02 9.67
C TRP A 214 8.09 6.50 10.59
N THR A 215 8.08 6.90 11.87
CA THR A 215 8.89 6.27 12.90
C THR A 215 8.14 5.06 13.47
N ALA A 216 8.38 3.92 12.84
CA ALA A 216 8.25 2.62 13.51
C ALA A 216 9.65 1.97 13.49
N PRO A 217 10.00 1.22 14.54
CA PRO A 217 11.36 0.72 14.79
C PRO A 217 11.91 -0.17 13.67
#